data_AF-N8VJA1-F1
#
_entry.id   AF-N8VJA1-F1
#
_cell.length_a   1.000
_cell.length_b   1.000
_cell.length_c   1.000
_cell.angle_alpha   90.00
_cell.angle_beta   90.00
_cell.angle_gamma   90.00
#
_symmetry.space_group_name_H-M   'P 1'
#
loop_
_entity.id
_entity.type
_entity.pdbx_description
1 polymer ?
#
loop_
_entity_poly.entity_id
_entity_poly.type
_entity_poly.pdbx_seq_one_letter_code
_entity_poly.pdbx_strand_id
1 'polypeptide(L)'
;MLSDAQVKSLKPKESRYSVADGEGLNVSVFPSGKKKWVLSYRKNRKQNQKTLGEYPAMGCKEARNQARQMKTEIMGKVDNSPAVKFVVEEWLALMKSQWSSKKYYDTVAYRLNYLTEDFSNLPIDQITRKQISAKIKEIVSKGTLETATRTLRLGHTLFDFAIASDYTDRNPCTLVEDVIPDYESDSHPCLPASEMPEFFRNLDKSKSSPIVKMALLLVCYTGTRITELLKARWDSGELDFENKVWIIPAERMKKRKELMVPLVPQIYDLFKELESVKTDDGYIFKKRGKPYEYMTSESVLSMIKRMGYKEKMVTHGFRSLFSTHANESKLFRGEVIDYQIAHVNKSTKHDATSRIYNRAEYWNERVELVQWYAKEVDSWRNKK
;
A
#
# COMPACT_ATOMS: atom_id res chain seq x y z
N MET A 1 21.17 27.30 3.80
CA MET A 1 20.55 28.62 3.50
C MET A 1 20.99 29.61 4.56
N LEU A 2 21.52 30.75 4.12
CA LEU A 2 22.01 31.84 4.96
C LEU A 2 20.86 32.72 5.45
N SER A 3 20.99 33.31 6.63
CA SER A 3 20.13 34.41 7.10
C SER A 3 20.80 35.76 6.83
N ASP A 4 20.01 36.84 6.78
CA ASP A 4 20.57 38.19 6.63
C ASP A 4 21.55 38.54 7.77
N ALA A 5 21.32 38.02 8.97
CA ALA A 5 22.25 38.15 10.10
C ALA A 5 23.59 37.45 9.82
N GLN A 6 23.56 36.24 9.25
CA GLN A 6 24.77 35.51 8.85
C GLN A 6 25.53 36.26 7.76
N VAL A 7 24.84 36.75 6.73
CA VAL A 7 25.47 37.54 5.64
C VAL A 7 26.07 38.84 6.18
N LYS A 8 25.38 39.53 7.09
CA LYS A 8 25.90 40.73 7.76
C LYS A 8 27.19 40.44 8.55
N SER A 9 27.27 39.29 9.22
CA SER A 9 28.43 38.91 10.04
C SER A 9 29.69 38.52 9.27
N LEU A 10 29.58 38.26 7.95
CA LEU A 10 30.74 37.90 7.12
C LEU A 10 31.79 39.03 7.09
N LYS A 11 33.01 38.72 7.53
CA LYS A 11 34.14 39.66 7.56
C LYS A 11 34.97 39.60 6.28
N PRO A 12 35.51 40.72 5.79
CA PRO A 12 36.47 40.72 4.68
C PRO A 12 37.74 39.93 5.05
N LYS A 13 38.40 39.37 4.05
CA LYS A 13 39.70 38.68 4.13
C LYS A 13 40.65 39.29 3.10
N GLU A 14 41.93 38.92 3.14
CA GLU A 14 42.95 39.37 2.19
C GLU A 14 42.59 39.05 0.73
N SER A 15 41.84 37.96 0.50
CA SER A 15 41.36 37.56 -0.83
C SER A 15 39.84 37.39 -0.85
N ARG A 16 39.25 37.57 -2.04
CA ARG A 16 37.81 37.35 -2.28
C ARG A 16 37.45 35.90 -1.98
N TYR A 17 36.38 35.68 -1.23
CA TYR A 17 35.83 34.35 -0.98
C TYR A 17 34.32 34.33 -1.21
N SER A 18 33.76 33.13 -1.37
CA SER A 18 32.32 32.93 -1.58
C SER A 18 31.76 31.98 -0.53
N VAL A 19 30.56 32.27 -0.05
CA VAL A 19 29.80 31.43 0.88
C VAL A 19 28.51 30.98 0.19
N ALA A 20 28.25 29.67 0.18
CA ALA A 20 27.08 29.12 -0.49
C ALA A 20 25.79 29.37 0.30
N ASP A 21 24.74 29.82 -0.39
CA ASP A 21 23.39 29.94 0.16
C ASP A 21 22.54 28.69 -0.15
N GLY A 22 22.75 28.11 -1.34
CA GLY A 22 22.02 26.94 -1.85
C GLY A 22 21.63 27.14 -3.33
N GLU A 23 21.26 26.07 -4.03
CA GLU A 23 20.75 26.12 -5.42
C GLU A 23 21.65 26.90 -6.41
N GLY A 24 22.97 26.93 -6.19
CA GLY A 24 23.92 27.68 -7.02
C GLY A 24 24.05 29.18 -6.68
N LEU A 25 23.26 29.70 -5.74
CA LEU A 25 23.39 31.05 -5.20
C LEU A 25 24.50 31.10 -4.14
N ASN A 26 25.36 32.11 -4.24
CA ASN A 26 26.45 32.37 -3.31
C ASN A 26 26.53 33.85 -2.94
N VAL A 27 27.07 34.16 -1.76
CA VAL A 27 27.54 35.50 -1.40
C VAL A 27 29.04 35.58 -1.64
N SER A 28 29.48 36.42 -2.57
CA SER A 28 30.89 36.78 -2.72
C SER A 28 31.24 37.95 -1.81
N VAL A 29 32.21 37.76 -0.91
CA VAL A 29 32.74 38.76 0.00
C VAL A 29 34.09 39.25 -0.52
N PHE A 30 34.19 40.55 -0.77
CA PHE A 30 35.40 41.19 -1.27
C PHE A 30 36.30 41.68 -0.12
N PRO A 31 37.62 41.83 -0.33
CA PRO A 31 38.53 42.43 0.66
C PRO A 31 38.09 43.83 1.11
N SER A 32 37.40 44.58 0.24
CA SER A 32 36.80 45.88 0.57
C SER A 32 35.58 45.83 1.50
N GLY A 33 35.13 44.63 1.90
CA GLY A 33 33.94 44.44 2.72
C GLY A 33 32.62 44.38 1.95
N LYS A 34 32.63 44.68 0.64
CA LYS A 34 31.45 44.55 -0.22
C LYS A 34 30.99 43.10 -0.33
N LYS A 35 29.68 42.88 -0.34
CA LYS A 35 29.04 41.56 -0.41
C LYS A 35 28.10 41.53 -1.60
N LYS A 36 28.35 40.63 -2.55
CA LYS A 36 27.55 40.49 -3.77
C LYS A 36 26.89 39.13 -3.84
N TRP A 37 25.63 39.10 -4.23
CA TRP A 37 24.92 37.87 -4.58
C TRP A 37 25.33 37.43 -5.98
N VAL A 38 25.81 36.19 -6.09
CA VAL A 38 26.30 35.60 -7.34
C VAL A 38 25.64 34.26 -7.57
N LEU A 39 24.89 34.15 -8.66
CA LEU A 39 24.31 32.91 -9.15
C LEU A 39 25.32 32.20 -10.06
N SER A 40 25.71 30.98 -9.69
CA SER A 40 26.48 30.07 -10.53
C SER A 40 25.55 29.10 -11.22
N TYR A 41 25.67 28.96 -12.54
CA TYR A 41 24.85 28.07 -13.37
C TYR A 41 25.67 27.45 -14.51
N ARG A 42 25.17 26.39 -15.13
CA ARG A 42 25.76 25.79 -16.33
C ARG A 42 24.82 26.00 -17.52
N LYS A 43 25.37 26.44 -18.65
CA LYS A 43 24.67 26.53 -19.94
C LYS A 43 25.61 26.02 -21.02
N ASN A 44 25.13 25.14 -21.90
CA ASN A 44 25.93 24.50 -22.97
C ASN A 44 27.24 23.87 -22.44
N ARG A 45 27.17 23.15 -21.32
CA ARG A 45 28.31 22.53 -20.61
C ARG A 45 29.39 23.50 -20.10
N LYS A 46 29.19 24.82 -20.24
CA LYS A 46 30.07 25.86 -19.70
C LYS A 46 29.53 26.40 -18.37
N GLN A 47 30.41 26.54 -17.39
CA GLN A 47 30.09 27.17 -16.12
C GLN A 47 30.06 28.69 -16.30
N ASN A 48 29.01 29.32 -15.81
CA ASN A 48 28.78 30.75 -15.90
C ASN A 48 28.43 31.29 -14.51
N GLN A 49 28.71 32.58 -14.28
CA GLN A 49 28.32 33.30 -13.08
C GLN A 49 27.63 34.60 -13.46
N LYS A 50 26.56 34.94 -12.75
CA LYS A 50 25.86 36.22 -12.89
C LYS A 50 25.67 36.86 -11.52
N THR A 51 26.02 38.13 -11.41
CA THR A 51 25.81 38.91 -10.19
C THR A 51 24.36 39.40 -10.18
N LEU A 52 23.65 39.17 -9.07
CA LEU A 52 22.24 39.55 -8.91
C LEU A 52 22.10 40.94 -8.30
N GLY A 53 22.90 41.23 -7.29
CA GLY A 53 22.85 42.48 -6.54
C GLY A 53 23.85 42.50 -5.38
N GLU A 54 23.82 43.56 -4.59
CA GLU A 54 24.72 43.76 -3.44
C GLU A 54 23.91 43.78 -2.13
N TYR A 55 24.47 43.19 -1.08
CA TYR A 55 23.91 43.29 0.28
C TYR A 55 24.42 44.59 0.94
N PRO A 56 23.60 45.35 1.68
CA PRO A 56 22.25 45.03 2.16
C PRO A 56 21.11 45.47 1.23
N ALA A 57 21.38 46.14 0.11
CA ALA A 57 20.35 46.61 -0.80
C ALA A 57 19.44 45.48 -1.32
N MET A 58 20.00 44.27 -1.45
CA MET A 58 19.28 43.04 -1.74
C MET A 58 19.47 42.03 -0.60
N GLY A 59 18.37 41.71 0.08
CA GLY A 59 18.35 40.72 1.18
C GLY A 59 18.32 39.27 0.69
N CYS A 60 18.48 38.30 1.60
CA CYS A 60 18.54 36.87 1.26
C CYS A 60 17.29 36.38 0.51
N LYS A 61 16.09 36.83 0.93
CA LYS A 61 14.82 36.43 0.30
C LYS A 61 14.72 36.93 -1.15
N GLU A 62 15.06 38.19 -1.37
CA GLU A 62 15.02 38.81 -2.69
C GLU A 62 16.06 38.19 -3.63
N ALA A 63 17.29 37.98 -3.14
CA ALA A 63 18.34 37.31 -3.90
C ALA A 63 17.93 35.91 -4.37
N ARG A 64 17.23 35.13 -3.52
CA ARG A 64 16.71 33.79 -3.89
C ARG A 64 15.61 33.86 -4.95
N ASN A 65 14.67 34.79 -4.79
CA ASN A 65 13.60 34.97 -5.76
C ASN A 65 14.17 35.34 -7.14
N GLN A 66 15.12 36.27 -7.18
CA GLN A 66 15.76 36.67 -8.42
C GLN A 66 16.68 35.59 -8.99
N ALA A 67 17.34 34.80 -8.14
CA ALA A 67 18.11 33.64 -8.58
C ALA A 67 17.23 32.59 -9.28
N ARG A 68 16.05 32.30 -8.72
CA ARG A 68 15.08 31.38 -9.30
C ARG A 68 14.56 31.89 -10.63
N GLN A 69 14.11 33.15 -10.66
CA GLN A 69 13.62 33.79 -11.89
C GLN A 69 14.69 33.77 -13.00
N MET A 70 15.93 34.13 -12.66
CA MET A 70 17.02 34.10 -13.65
C MET A 70 17.41 32.69 -14.06
N LYS A 71 17.35 31.69 -13.18
CA LYS A 71 17.53 30.29 -13.59
C LYS A 71 16.49 29.89 -14.63
N THR A 72 15.21 30.22 -14.39
CA THR A 72 14.11 29.98 -15.34
C THR A 72 14.34 30.70 -16.67
N GLU A 73 14.78 31.95 -16.66
CA GLU A 73 15.08 32.73 -17.88
C GLU A 73 16.31 32.20 -18.64
N ILE A 74 17.38 31.82 -17.92
CA ILE A 74 18.66 31.39 -18.50
C ILE A 74 18.60 29.99 -19.08
N MET A 75 17.90 29.08 -18.39
CA MET A 75 17.66 27.71 -18.82
C MET A 75 16.63 27.64 -19.95
N GLY A 76 15.88 28.73 -20.16
CA GLY A 76 14.62 28.70 -20.92
C GLY A 76 13.58 27.92 -20.12
N LYS A 77 12.29 28.15 -20.40
CA LYS A 77 11.33 27.07 -20.17
C LYS A 77 11.90 25.84 -20.86
N VAL A 78 12.01 24.72 -20.16
CA VAL A 78 12.28 23.44 -20.80
C VAL A 78 11.14 23.23 -21.78
N ASP A 79 11.36 23.54 -23.05
CA ASP A 79 10.36 23.49 -24.11
C ASP A 79 10.08 22.04 -24.55
N ASN A 80 10.17 21.10 -23.60
CA ASN A 80 9.91 19.69 -23.80
C ASN A 80 9.58 19.01 -22.48
N SER A 81 8.72 19.65 -21.68
CA SER A 81 7.99 18.94 -20.63
C SER A 81 7.31 17.73 -21.29
N PRO A 82 7.66 16.50 -20.86
CA PRO A 82 7.20 15.30 -21.55
C PRO A 82 5.68 15.21 -21.53
N ALA A 83 5.12 14.57 -22.54
CA ALA A 83 3.70 14.25 -22.55
C ALA A 83 3.33 13.42 -21.32
N VAL A 84 2.14 13.63 -20.75
CA VAL A 84 1.67 12.92 -19.56
C VAL A 84 1.80 11.40 -19.70
N LYS A 85 1.52 10.85 -20.89
CA LYS A 85 1.69 9.42 -21.17
C LYS A 85 3.11 8.91 -20.92
N PHE A 86 4.12 9.69 -21.31
CA PHE A 86 5.52 9.32 -21.12
C PHE A 86 5.86 9.26 -19.64
N VAL A 87 5.42 10.26 -18.87
CA VAL A 87 5.67 10.31 -17.42
C VAL A 87 4.95 9.17 -16.70
N VAL A 88 3.73 8.82 -17.11
CA VAL A 88 2.99 7.67 -16.58
C VAL A 88 3.76 6.37 -16.85
N GLU A 89 4.22 6.15 -18.08
CA GLU A 89 4.98 4.96 -18.46
C GLU A 89 6.30 4.85 -17.69
N GLU A 90 7.04 5.96 -17.57
CA GLU A 90 8.29 6.03 -16.82
C GLU A 90 8.07 5.72 -15.33
N TRP A 91 7.07 6.36 -14.71
CA TRP A 91 6.72 6.12 -13.32
C TRP A 91 6.29 4.67 -13.07
N LEU A 92 5.46 4.11 -13.96
CA LEU A 92 5.05 2.71 -13.89
C LEU A 92 6.24 1.76 -14.02
N ALA A 93 7.19 2.04 -14.91
CA ALA A 93 8.40 1.24 -15.08
C ALA A 93 9.27 1.24 -13.81
N LEU A 94 9.44 2.41 -13.18
CA LEU A 94 10.19 2.56 -11.93
C LEU A 94 9.53 1.80 -10.76
N MET A 95 8.22 1.95 -10.62
CA MET A 95 7.46 1.37 -9.50
C MET A 95 7.17 -0.12 -9.66
N LYS A 96 7.25 -0.66 -10.88
CA LYS A 96 6.97 -2.07 -11.19
C LYS A 96 7.72 -3.04 -10.28
N SER A 97 8.99 -2.75 -9.97
CA SER A 97 9.83 -3.58 -9.09
C SER A 97 9.30 -3.70 -7.65
N GLN A 98 8.52 -2.73 -7.19
CA GLN A 98 7.97 -2.71 -5.83
C GLN A 98 6.72 -3.58 -5.68
N TRP A 99 6.05 -3.91 -6.79
CA TRP A 99 4.78 -4.63 -6.78
C TRP A 99 4.97 -6.10 -7.12
N SER A 100 4.54 -6.98 -6.22
CA SER A 100 4.63 -8.44 -6.42
C SER A 100 3.51 -9.02 -7.29
N SER A 101 2.50 -8.21 -7.67
CA SER A 101 1.31 -8.70 -8.38
C SER A 101 1.07 -7.94 -9.68
N LYS A 102 1.03 -8.69 -10.79
CA LYS A 102 0.61 -8.16 -12.11
C LYS A 102 -0.76 -7.49 -12.04
N LYS A 103 -1.74 -8.12 -11.37
CA LYS A 103 -3.07 -7.54 -11.18
C LYS A 103 -3.03 -6.17 -10.49
N TYR A 104 -2.14 -6.00 -9.52
CA TYR A 104 -1.98 -4.71 -8.85
C TYR A 104 -1.39 -3.67 -9.79
N TYR A 105 -0.35 -4.02 -10.56
CA TYR A 105 0.19 -3.17 -11.62
C TYR A 105 -0.90 -2.74 -12.61
N ASP A 106 -1.68 -3.69 -13.13
CA ASP A 106 -2.76 -3.42 -14.09
C ASP A 106 -3.82 -2.48 -13.50
N THR A 107 -4.14 -2.64 -12.20
CA THR A 107 -5.08 -1.76 -11.49
C THR A 107 -4.55 -0.34 -11.34
N VAL A 108 -3.25 -0.18 -11.04
CA VAL A 108 -2.61 1.14 -10.92
C VAL A 108 -2.54 1.82 -12.29
N ALA A 109 -2.09 1.09 -13.32
CA ALA A 109 -2.04 1.58 -14.69
C ALA A 109 -3.44 2.00 -15.19
N TYR A 110 -4.46 1.19 -14.94
CA TYR A 110 -5.85 1.53 -15.27
C TYR A 110 -6.31 2.83 -14.59
N ARG A 111 -6.04 3.00 -13.29
CA ARG A 111 -6.46 4.22 -12.56
C ARG A 111 -5.72 5.47 -13.03
N LEU A 112 -4.42 5.36 -13.30
CA LEU A 112 -3.66 6.46 -13.86
C LEU A 112 -4.19 6.84 -15.24
N ASN A 113 -4.40 5.85 -16.12
CA ASN A 113 -5.00 6.11 -17.42
C ASN A 113 -6.38 6.75 -17.28
N TYR A 114 -7.22 6.25 -16.36
CA TYR A 114 -8.54 6.82 -16.11
C TYR A 114 -8.47 8.28 -15.64
N LEU A 115 -7.41 8.68 -14.93
CA LEU A 115 -7.18 10.07 -14.59
C LEU A 115 -6.68 10.89 -15.77
N THR A 116 -5.80 10.34 -16.62
CA THR A 116 -4.98 11.12 -17.56
C THR A 116 -5.36 10.98 -19.04
N GLU A 117 -6.28 10.10 -19.40
CA GLU A 117 -6.63 9.75 -20.80
C GLU A 117 -6.88 10.99 -21.67
N ASP A 118 -7.72 11.91 -21.20
CA ASP A 118 -8.17 13.11 -21.91
C ASP A 118 -7.04 14.12 -22.20
N PHE A 119 -5.91 14.01 -21.50
CA PHE A 119 -4.77 14.92 -21.61
C PHE A 119 -3.43 14.17 -21.70
N SER A 120 -3.46 12.91 -22.12
CA SER A 120 -2.30 12.01 -22.22
C SER A 120 -1.18 12.53 -23.13
N ASN A 121 -1.54 13.27 -24.18
CA ASN A 121 -0.60 13.86 -25.14
C ASN A 121 -0.18 15.29 -24.79
N LEU A 122 -0.77 15.91 -23.76
CA LEU A 122 -0.37 17.26 -23.33
C LEU A 122 0.92 17.19 -22.50
N PRO A 123 1.77 18.23 -22.55
CA PRO A 123 2.89 18.37 -21.63
C PRO A 123 2.43 18.36 -20.17
N ILE A 124 3.14 17.67 -19.29
CA ILE A 124 2.71 17.45 -17.90
C ILE A 124 2.64 18.75 -17.08
N ASP A 125 3.51 19.72 -17.38
CA ASP A 125 3.51 21.08 -16.82
C ASP A 125 2.29 21.93 -17.22
N GLN A 126 1.61 21.60 -18.33
CA GLN A 126 0.41 22.28 -18.79
C GLN A 126 -0.87 21.78 -18.10
N ILE A 127 -0.81 20.66 -17.37
CA ILE A 127 -1.99 20.12 -16.70
C ILE A 127 -2.43 21.02 -15.56
N THR A 128 -3.72 21.36 -15.56
CA THR A 128 -4.32 22.27 -14.59
C THR A 128 -5.13 21.53 -13.54
N ARG A 129 -5.27 22.12 -12.34
CA ARG A 129 -6.20 21.64 -11.30
C ARG A 129 -7.63 21.49 -11.82
N LYS A 130 -8.06 22.39 -12.72
CA LYS A 130 -9.41 22.35 -13.31
C LYS A 130 -9.64 21.05 -14.09
N GLN A 131 -8.67 20.59 -14.88
CA GLN A 131 -8.76 19.33 -15.62
C GLN A 131 -8.82 18.13 -14.68
N ILE A 132 -7.94 18.08 -13.68
CA ILE A 132 -7.94 17.00 -12.66
C ILE A 132 -9.27 16.97 -11.90
N SER A 133 -9.73 18.14 -11.43
CA SER A 133 -11.01 18.27 -10.70
C SER A 133 -12.20 17.84 -11.54
N ALA A 134 -12.25 18.21 -12.83
CA ALA A 134 -13.29 17.76 -13.74
C ALA A 134 -13.31 16.23 -13.88
N LYS A 135 -12.13 15.61 -14.00
CA LYS A 135 -12.04 14.15 -14.12
C LYS A 135 -12.45 13.44 -12.84
N ILE A 136 -12.00 13.92 -11.67
CA ILE A 136 -12.41 13.33 -10.39
C ILE A 136 -13.92 13.46 -10.17
N LYS A 137 -14.53 14.61 -10.51
CA LYS A 137 -15.99 14.78 -10.46
C LYS A 137 -16.74 13.80 -11.37
N GLU A 138 -16.21 13.49 -12.55
CA GLU A 138 -16.77 12.46 -13.44
C GLU A 138 -16.72 11.05 -12.81
N ILE A 139 -15.65 10.72 -12.08
CA ILE A 139 -15.54 9.43 -11.37
C ILE A 139 -16.55 9.38 -10.21
N VAL A 140 -16.68 10.48 -9.47
CA VAL A 140 -17.64 10.63 -8.37
C VAL A 140 -19.07 10.49 -8.87
N SER A 141 -19.43 11.11 -10.00
CA SER A 141 -20.80 11.03 -10.55
C SER A 141 -21.21 9.62 -10.99
N LYS A 142 -20.26 8.69 -11.14
CA LYS A 142 -20.53 7.27 -11.39
C LYS A 142 -20.77 6.45 -10.10
N GLY A 143 -20.79 7.10 -8.94
CA GLY A 143 -21.06 6.46 -7.64
C GLY A 143 -19.87 5.71 -7.03
N THR A 144 -18.65 5.92 -7.51
CA THR A 144 -17.46 5.15 -7.07
C THR A 144 -16.45 6.01 -6.29
N LEU A 145 -16.83 6.41 -5.07
CA LEU A 145 -16.06 7.34 -4.23
C LEU A 145 -14.67 6.78 -3.83
N GLU A 146 -14.57 5.48 -3.52
CA GLU A 146 -13.28 4.84 -3.23
C GLU A 146 -12.35 4.85 -4.47
N THR A 147 -12.93 4.66 -5.67
CA THR A 147 -12.17 4.73 -6.91
C THR A 147 -11.67 6.14 -7.15
N ALA A 148 -12.52 7.17 -6.97
CA ALA A 148 -12.11 8.58 -7.07
C ALA A 148 -10.94 8.90 -6.13
N THR A 149 -11.07 8.52 -4.86
CA THR A 149 -10.05 8.76 -3.83
C THR A 149 -8.72 8.07 -4.17
N ARG A 150 -8.77 6.79 -4.57
CA ARG A 150 -7.56 6.02 -4.95
C ARG A 150 -6.92 6.55 -6.22
N THR A 151 -7.72 6.99 -7.19
CA THR A 151 -7.23 7.58 -8.44
C THR A 151 -6.56 8.92 -8.18
N LEU A 152 -7.17 9.80 -7.38
CA LEU A 152 -6.58 11.10 -7.02
C LEU A 152 -5.25 10.91 -6.27
N ARG A 153 -5.20 9.97 -5.32
CA ARG A 153 -3.96 9.64 -4.60
C ARG A 153 -2.83 9.18 -5.54
N LEU A 154 -3.15 8.38 -6.56
CA LEU A 154 -2.17 8.01 -7.58
C LEU A 154 -1.74 9.22 -8.42
N GLY A 155 -2.67 10.11 -8.74
CA GLY A 155 -2.38 11.40 -9.35
C GLY A 155 -1.36 12.21 -8.56
N HIS A 156 -1.55 12.36 -7.25
CA HIS A 156 -0.56 13.02 -6.38
C HIS A 156 0.83 12.41 -6.54
N THR A 157 0.93 11.07 -6.42
CA THR A 157 2.23 10.39 -6.52
C THR A 157 2.89 10.53 -7.89
N LEU A 158 2.10 10.61 -8.97
CA LEU A 158 2.59 10.82 -10.32
C LEU A 158 3.14 12.25 -10.48
N PHE A 159 2.39 13.26 -10.03
CA PHE A 159 2.82 14.65 -10.15
C PHE A 159 3.94 15.03 -9.18
N ASP A 160 4.01 14.40 -8.00
CA ASP A 160 5.17 14.53 -7.10
C ASP A 160 6.43 13.91 -7.71
N PHE A 161 6.30 12.78 -8.42
CA PHE A 161 7.38 12.23 -9.21
C PHE A 161 7.79 13.18 -10.34
N ALA A 162 6.83 13.76 -11.06
CA ALA A 162 7.12 14.72 -12.12
C ALA A 162 7.86 15.97 -11.60
N ILE A 163 7.55 16.44 -10.37
CA ILE A 163 8.30 17.49 -9.69
C ILE A 163 9.72 17.03 -9.36
N ALA A 164 9.87 15.84 -8.78
CA ALA A 164 11.18 15.29 -8.43
C ALA A 164 12.08 15.06 -9.67
N SER A 165 11.47 14.81 -10.83
CA SER A 165 12.13 14.63 -12.12
C SER A 165 12.32 15.94 -12.91
N ASP A 166 12.00 17.10 -12.31
CA ASP A 166 12.15 18.43 -12.94
C ASP A 166 11.30 18.61 -14.21
N TYR A 167 10.17 17.88 -14.32
CA TYR A 167 9.22 17.99 -15.45
C TYR A 167 8.13 19.03 -15.23
N THR A 168 7.86 19.41 -13.99
CA THR A 168 6.88 20.43 -13.60
C THR A 168 7.19 21.00 -12.22
N ASP A 169 6.79 22.23 -11.94
CA ASP A 169 7.00 22.88 -10.63
C ASP A 169 5.78 22.74 -9.69
N ARG A 170 4.69 22.10 -10.15
CA ARG A 170 3.41 22.10 -9.45
C ARG A 170 2.69 20.76 -9.50
N ASN A 171 1.98 20.46 -8.42
CA ASN A 171 1.08 19.32 -8.34
C ASN A 171 -0.39 19.80 -8.50
N PRO A 172 -1.03 19.57 -9.68
CA PRO A 172 -2.40 20.00 -9.93
C PRO A 172 -3.46 19.19 -9.16
N CYS A 173 -3.08 18.09 -8.50
CA CYS A 173 -3.98 17.30 -7.64
C CYS A 173 -4.25 17.96 -6.29
N THR A 174 -3.40 18.90 -5.86
CA THR A 174 -3.53 19.58 -4.57
C THR A 174 -4.87 20.31 -4.44
N LEU A 175 -5.61 20.06 -3.35
CA LEU A 175 -6.96 20.58 -3.02
C LEU A 175 -8.09 19.98 -3.87
N VAL A 176 -7.84 18.90 -4.62
CA VAL A 176 -8.91 18.25 -5.39
C VAL A 176 -9.72 17.29 -4.51
N GLU A 177 -9.20 16.90 -3.35
CA GLU A 177 -9.88 16.04 -2.37
C GLU A 177 -11.25 16.61 -1.97
N ASP A 178 -11.37 17.94 -1.86
CA ASP A 178 -12.59 18.66 -1.48
C ASP A 178 -13.77 18.45 -2.46
N VAL A 179 -13.53 17.90 -3.66
CA VAL A 179 -14.59 17.57 -4.62
C VAL A 179 -15.12 16.15 -4.49
N ILE A 180 -14.50 15.35 -3.61
CA ILE A 180 -14.92 13.99 -3.28
C ILE A 180 -15.71 14.07 -1.98
N PRO A 181 -17.03 13.76 -1.98
CA PRO A 181 -17.79 13.68 -0.75
C PRO A 181 -17.18 12.69 0.24
N ASP A 182 -17.26 13.01 1.52
CA ASP A 182 -16.96 12.05 2.58
C ASP A 182 -17.82 10.80 2.41
N TYR A 183 -17.19 9.65 2.62
CA TYR A 183 -17.88 8.37 2.62
C TYR A 183 -17.34 7.51 3.74
N GLU A 184 -18.23 6.82 4.43
CA GLU A 184 -17.84 5.75 5.33
C GLU A 184 -17.50 4.53 4.48
N SER A 185 -16.34 3.93 4.74
CA SER A 185 -16.04 2.63 4.15
C SER A 185 -16.93 1.59 4.82
N ASP A 186 -17.86 1.01 4.07
CA ASP A 186 -18.63 -0.14 4.56
C ASP A 186 -17.64 -1.23 5.02
N SER A 187 -17.75 -1.63 6.29
CA SER A 187 -17.05 -2.81 6.78
C SER A 187 -17.53 -4.03 5.98
N HIS A 188 -16.62 -4.97 5.71
CA HIS A 188 -16.99 -6.20 5.02
C HIS A 188 -18.12 -6.92 5.78
N PRO A 189 -19.23 -7.30 5.10
CA PRO A 189 -20.34 -7.98 5.74
C PRO A 189 -19.90 -9.21 6.53
N CYS A 190 -20.30 -9.24 7.80
CA CYS A 190 -19.92 -10.25 8.78
C CYS A 190 -21.12 -10.55 9.67
N LEU A 191 -21.49 -11.82 9.78
CA LEU A 191 -22.50 -12.26 10.74
C LEU A 191 -21.95 -12.15 12.17
N PRO A 192 -22.80 -11.85 13.17
CA PRO A 192 -22.44 -11.99 14.57
C PRO A 192 -22.29 -13.47 14.95
N ALA A 193 -21.54 -13.75 16.02
CA ALA A 193 -21.34 -15.11 16.53
C ALA A 193 -22.66 -15.84 16.85
N SER A 194 -23.71 -15.10 17.25
CA SER A 194 -25.04 -15.63 17.55
C SER A 194 -25.75 -16.27 16.34
N GLU A 195 -25.44 -15.84 15.12
CA GLU A 195 -26.03 -16.37 13.88
C GLU A 195 -25.22 -17.53 13.26
N MET A 196 -24.01 -17.78 13.76
CA MET A 196 -23.12 -18.83 13.25
C MET A 196 -23.69 -20.26 13.34
N PRO A 197 -24.46 -20.64 14.38
CA PRO A 197 -25.13 -21.95 14.40
C PRO A 197 -26.04 -22.18 13.18
N GLU A 198 -26.84 -21.18 12.81
CA GLU A 198 -27.70 -21.29 11.63
C GLU A 198 -26.88 -21.35 10.34
N PHE A 199 -25.82 -20.55 10.25
CA PHE A 199 -24.89 -20.58 9.14
C PHE A 199 -24.32 -21.98 8.90
N PHE A 200 -23.85 -22.66 9.96
CA PHE A 200 -23.28 -24.00 9.83
C PHE A 200 -24.33 -25.06 9.48
N ARG A 201 -25.55 -24.98 10.02
CA ARG A 201 -26.66 -25.86 9.58
C ARG A 201 -26.93 -25.73 8.09
N ASN A 202 -26.89 -24.50 7.56
CA ASN A 202 -27.07 -24.26 6.14
C ASN A 202 -25.85 -24.73 5.32
N LEU A 203 -24.63 -24.65 5.87
CA LEU A 203 -23.42 -25.17 5.24
C LEU A 203 -23.50 -26.69 5.08
N ASP A 204 -23.94 -27.41 6.11
CA ASP A 204 -24.08 -28.86 6.11
C ASP A 204 -25.09 -29.32 5.06
N LYS A 205 -26.26 -28.65 5.01
CA LYS A 205 -27.32 -28.91 4.01
C LYS A 205 -26.93 -28.52 2.58
N SER A 206 -25.92 -27.66 2.40
CA SER A 206 -25.54 -27.18 1.07
C SER A 206 -24.97 -28.30 0.19
N LYS A 207 -25.31 -28.30 -1.10
CA LYS A 207 -24.79 -29.25 -2.11
C LYS A 207 -23.42 -28.85 -2.67
N SER A 208 -22.66 -28.05 -1.93
CA SER A 208 -21.34 -27.58 -2.37
C SER A 208 -20.29 -28.68 -2.22
N SER A 209 -19.24 -28.61 -3.04
CA SER A 209 -18.12 -29.56 -2.99
C SER A 209 -17.52 -29.65 -1.58
N PRO A 210 -17.20 -30.86 -1.07
CA PRO A 210 -16.56 -31.04 0.23
C PRO A 210 -15.30 -30.18 0.40
N ILE A 211 -14.44 -30.10 -0.62
CA ILE A 211 -13.20 -29.30 -0.61
C ILE A 211 -13.51 -27.81 -0.41
N VAL A 212 -14.59 -27.29 -1.01
CA VAL A 212 -15.01 -25.88 -0.84
C VAL A 212 -15.53 -25.64 0.58
N LYS A 213 -16.23 -26.60 1.18
CA LYS A 213 -16.67 -26.52 2.59
C LYS A 213 -15.46 -26.53 3.53
N MET A 214 -14.50 -27.43 3.32
CA MET A 214 -13.27 -27.50 4.11
C MET A 214 -12.45 -26.21 4.02
N ALA A 215 -12.35 -25.59 2.83
CA ALA A 215 -11.68 -24.30 2.67
C ALA A 215 -12.33 -23.19 3.52
N LEU A 216 -13.66 -23.16 3.58
CA LEU A 216 -14.39 -22.21 4.42
C LEU A 216 -14.13 -22.48 5.90
N LEU A 217 -14.21 -23.76 6.33
CA LEU A 217 -13.97 -24.15 7.72
C LEU A 217 -12.56 -23.77 8.16
N LEU A 218 -11.54 -24.05 7.35
CA LEU A 218 -10.15 -23.68 7.63
C LEU A 218 -9.98 -22.17 7.76
N VAL A 219 -10.59 -21.34 6.90
CA VAL A 219 -10.57 -19.88 7.07
C VAL A 219 -11.28 -19.46 8.36
N CYS A 220 -12.42 -20.08 8.68
CA CYS A 220 -13.15 -19.80 9.90
C CYS A 220 -12.27 -20.08 11.13
N TYR A 221 -11.73 -21.30 11.24
CA TYR A 221 -10.89 -21.72 12.37
C TYR A 221 -9.61 -20.89 12.53
N THR A 222 -8.98 -20.50 11.42
CA THR A 222 -7.64 -19.88 11.45
C THR A 222 -7.63 -18.36 11.46
N GLY A 223 -8.71 -17.73 10.97
CA GLY A 223 -8.75 -16.29 10.69
C GLY A 223 -7.80 -15.85 9.56
N THR A 224 -7.22 -16.78 8.79
CA THR A 224 -6.31 -16.46 7.67
C THR A 224 -7.04 -15.85 6.50
N ARG A 225 -6.32 -15.17 5.59
CA ARG A 225 -6.98 -14.68 4.37
C ARG A 225 -7.28 -15.86 3.46
N ILE A 226 -8.48 -15.90 2.90
CA ILE A 226 -8.89 -16.97 1.98
C ILE A 226 -7.88 -17.18 0.83
N THR A 227 -7.31 -16.12 0.28
CA THR A 227 -6.33 -16.25 -0.81
C THR A 227 -4.99 -16.82 -0.37
N GLU A 228 -4.61 -16.68 0.89
CA GLU A 228 -3.41 -17.32 1.46
C GLU A 228 -3.66 -18.82 1.56
N LEU A 229 -4.81 -19.23 2.11
CA LEU A 229 -5.23 -20.63 2.19
C LEU A 229 -5.35 -21.30 0.82
N LEU A 230 -6.09 -20.69 -0.12
CA LEU A 230 -6.37 -21.34 -1.41
C LEU A 230 -5.10 -21.55 -2.25
N LYS A 231 -4.04 -20.77 -2.02
CA LYS A 231 -2.74 -20.93 -2.69
C LYS A 231 -1.84 -21.97 -2.01
N ALA A 232 -2.31 -22.69 -0.98
CA ALA A 232 -1.54 -23.71 -0.31
C ALA A 232 -1.18 -24.84 -1.26
N ARG A 233 0.03 -25.39 -1.10
CA ARG A 233 0.57 -26.48 -1.92
C ARG A 233 1.13 -27.57 -1.03
N TRP A 234 1.10 -28.81 -1.51
CA TRP A 234 1.72 -29.93 -0.80
C TRP A 234 3.24 -29.95 -1.01
N ASP A 235 3.70 -29.64 -2.22
CA ASP A 235 5.11 -29.63 -2.63
C ASP A 235 5.95 -28.46 -2.06
N SER A 236 5.32 -27.50 -1.37
CA SER A 236 6.02 -26.34 -0.80
C SER A 236 6.62 -26.60 0.58
N GLY A 237 6.29 -27.72 1.23
CA GLY A 237 6.70 -28.00 2.61
C GLY A 237 6.06 -27.06 3.65
N GLU A 238 5.00 -26.33 3.28
CA GLU A 238 4.36 -25.37 4.18
C GLU A 238 3.51 -26.00 5.27
N LEU A 239 3.11 -27.26 5.12
CA LEU A 239 2.35 -28.01 6.12
C LEU A 239 3.29 -28.99 6.83
N ASP A 240 3.67 -28.61 8.05
CA ASP A 240 4.47 -29.44 8.93
C ASP A 240 3.54 -30.13 9.93
N PHE A 241 3.14 -31.35 9.60
CA PHE A 241 2.27 -32.17 10.44
C PHE A 241 2.98 -32.67 11.71
N GLU A 242 4.31 -32.81 11.69
CA GLU A 242 5.11 -33.26 12.83
C GLU A 242 5.13 -32.18 13.92
N ASN A 243 5.48 -30.95 13.53
CA ASN A 243 5.50 -29.79 14.42
C ASN A 243 4.13 -29.11 14.56
N LYS A 244 3.08 -29.66 13.91
CA LYS A 244 1.70 -29.16 13.94
C LYS A 244 1.61 -27.67 13.59
N VAL A 245 2.25 -27.27 12.49
CA VAL A 245 2.27 -25.88 12.02
C VAL A 245 2.07 -25.78 10.51
N TRP A 246 1.25 -24.82 10.11
CA TRP A 246 1.16 -24.36 8.73
C TRP A 246 1.92 -23.04 8.57
N ILE A 247 2.97 -23.03 7.75
CA ILE A 247 3.84 -21.88 7.52
C ILE A 247 3.45 -21.21 6.20
N ILE A 248 2.76 -20.08 6.25
CA ILE A 248 2.43 -19.32 5.05
C ILE A 248 3.68 -18.51 4.62
N PRO A 249 4.30 -18.79 3.46
CA PRO A 249 5.49 -18.10 2.98
C PRO A 249 5.27 -16.60 2.78
N ALA A 250 6.33 -15.83 2.99
CA ALA A 250 6.35 -14.37 2.85
C ALA A 250 5.81 -13.90 1.49
N GLU A 251 6.09 -14.62 0.41
CA GLU A 251 5.64 -14.29 -0.95
C GLU A 251 4.11 -14.27 -1.11
N ARG A 252 3.39 -15.06 -0.29
CA ARG A 252 1.92 -15.08 -0.26
C ARG A 252 1.33 -14.05 0.70
N MET A 253 2.15 -13.47 1.57
CA MET A 253 1.74 -12.52 2.59
C MET A 253 1.86 -11.06 2.12
N LYS A 254 0.82 -10.24 2.34
CA LYS A 254 0.82 -8.82 1.96
C LYS A 254 1.98 -8.00 2.56
N LYS A 255 2.49 -8.41 3.73
CA LYS A 255 3.59 -7.73 4.44
C LYS A 255 4.96 -8.38 4.23
N ARG A 256 5.05 -9.40 3.36
CA ARG A 256 6.29 -10.14 3.07
C ARG A 256 7.01 -10.68 4.32
N LYS A 257 6.25 -11.00 5.38
CA LYS A 257 6.70 -11.77 6.56
C LYS A 257 5.92 -13.08 6.56
N GLU A 258 6.59 -14.19 6.81
CA GLU A 258 5.96 -15.50 6.97
C GLU A 258 4.96 -15.47 8.13
N LEU A 259 3.90 -16.27 8.04
CA LEU A 259 2.92 -16.45 9.11
C LEU A 259 2.80 -17.93 9.45
N MET A 260 3.21 -18.30 10.65
CA MET A 260 3.00 -19.64 11.21
C MET A 260 1.59 -19.72 11.80
N VAL A 261 0.79 -20.72 11.44
CA VAL A 261 -0.57 -20.95 11.93
C VAL A 261 -0.61 -22.30 12.66
N PRO A 262 -1.04 -22.35 13.93
CA PRO A 262 -1.16 -23.60 14.67
C PRO A 262 -2.11 -24.60 14.01
N LEU A 263 -1.67 -25.86 13.86
CA LEU A 263 -2.52 -26.99 13.46
C LEU A 263 -3.12 -27.64 14.71
N VAL A 264 -4.05 -26.94 15.36
CA VAL A 264 -4.86 -27.53 16.44
C VAL A 264 -5.72 -28.68 15.88
N PRO A 265 -6.24 -29.62 16.71
CA PRO A 265 -6.85 -30.86 16.23
C PRO A 265 -7.87 -30.67 15.09
N GLN A 266 -8.79 -29.72 15.21
CA GLN A 266 -9.79 -29.41 14.18
C GLN A 266 -9.17 -29.05 12.82
N ILE A 267 -8.08 -28.27 12.83
CA ILE A 267 -7.39 -27.79 11.63
C ILE A 267 -6.52 -28.90 11.06
N TYR A 268 -5.82 -29.62 11.94
CA TYR A 268 -5.00 -30.77 11.60
C TYR A 268 -5.81 -31.84 10.88
N ASP A 269 -6.97 -32.21 11.44
CA ASP A 269 -7.84 -33.25 10.90
C ASP A 269 -8.38 -32.86 9.52
N LEU A 270 -8.77 -31.59 9.32
CA LEU A 270 -9.19 -31.08 8.01
C LEU A 270 -8.08 -31.16 6.97
N PHE A 271 -6.84 -30.82 7.33
CA PHE A 271 -5.71 -30.98 6.40
C PHE A 271 -5.38 -32.45 6.14
N LYS A 272 -5.53 -33.35 7.13
CA LYS A 272 -5.36 -34.79 6.92
C LYS A 272 -6.44 -35.39 6.04
N GLU A 273 -7.69 -34.93 6.16
CA GLU A 273 -8.76 -35.31 5.24
C GLU A 273 -8.44 -34.87 3.81
N LEU A 274 -8.00 -33.62 3.62
CA LEU A 274 -7.54 -33.11 2.32
C LEU A 274 -6.34 -33.89 1.76
N GLU A 275 -5.41 -34.31 2.62
CA GLU A 275 -4.25 -35.14 2.23
C GLU A 275 -4.72 -36.53 1.77
N SER A 276 -5.70 -37.13 2.44
CA SER A 276 -6.22 -38.47 2.10
C SER A 276 -6.89 -38.56 0.72
N VAL A 277 -7.37 -37.43 0.21
CA VAL A 277 -8.03 -37.33 -1.11
C VAL A 277 -7.16 -36.61 -2.16
N LYS A 278 -5.88 -36.35 -1.86
CA LYS A 278 -5.00 -35.63 -2.78
C LYS A 278 -4.68 -36.49 -4.02
N THR A 279 -4.61 -35.84 -5.18
CA THR A 279 -4.31 -36.51 -6.46
C THR A 279 -2.87 -36.29 -6.95
N ASP A 280 -2.22 -35.25 -6.45
CA ASP A 280 -0.83 -34.87 -6.74
C ASP A 280 -0.33 -33.91 -5.65
N ASP A 281 0.95 -33.56 -5.69
CA ASP A 281 1.58 -32.68 -4.70
C ASP A 281 1.46 -31.17 -5.04
N GLY A 282 0.61 -30.79 -5.99
CA GLY A 282 0.41 -29.40 -6.37
C GLY A 282 -0.44 -28.59 -5.37
N TYR A 283 -1.35 -27.77 -5.90
CA TYR A 283 -2.26 -26.98 -5.06
C TYR A 283 -3.19 -27.88 -4.24
N ILE A 284 -3.36 -27.57 -2.96
CA ILE A 284 -4.31 -28.25 -2.06
C ILE A 284 -5.75 -27.97 -2.53
N PHE A 285 -6.04 -26.70 -2.81
CA PHE A 285 -7.35 -26.25 -3.29
C PHE A 285 -7.28 -25.96 -4.78
N LYS A 286 -7.67 -26.94 -5.61
CA LYS A 286 -7.55 -26.85 -7.07
C LYS A 286 -8.74 -26.16 -7.73
N LYS A 287 -8.47 -25.46 -8.84
CA LYS A 287 -9.53 -24.91 -9.70
C LYS A 287 -10.16 -26.03 -10.54
N ARG A 288 -11.50 -26.06 -10.57
CA ARG A 288 -12.25 -27.00 -11.40
C ARG A 288 -11.90 -26.82 -12.88
N GLY A 289 -11.52 -27.92 -13.54
CA GLY A 289 -11.12 -27.94 -14.96
C GLY A 289 -9.71 -27.41 -15.26
N LYS A 290 -9.01 -26.83 -14.27
CA LYS A 290 -7.63 -26.36 -14.40
C LYS A 290 -6.84 -26.70 -13.12
N PRO A 291 -6.50 -27.98 -12.88
CA PRO A 291 -5.93 -28.43 -11.61
C PRO A 291 -4.53 -27.86 -11.33
N TYR A 292 -3.85 -27.32 -12.35
CA TYR A 292 -2.60 -26.57 -12.23
C TYR A 292 -2.78 -25.13 -11.72
N GLU A 293 -4.02 -24.64 -11.57
CA GLU A 293 -4.38 -23.37 -10.94
C GLU A 293 -5.06 -23.62 -9.58
N TYR A 294 -4.91 -22.67 -8.66
CA TYR A 294 -5.61 -22.69 -7.38
C TYR A 294 -7.07 -22.24 -7.52
N MET A 295 -7.93 -22.75 -6.64
CA MET A 295 -9.33 -22.36 -6.49
C MET A 295 -9.43 -20.85 -6.27
N THR A 296 -10.42 -20.21 -6.91
CA THR A 296 -10.63 -18.77 -6.73
C THR A 296 -11.47 -18.51 -5.46
N SER A 297 -11.24 -17.37 -4.80
CA SER A 297 -12.05 -16.95 -3.65
C SER A 297 -13.54 -16.82 -4.00
N GLU A 298 -13.87 -16.58 -5.28
CA GLU A 298 -15.25 -16.51 -5.76
C GLU A 298 -15.97 -17.86 -5.64
N SER A 299 -15.26 -18.99 -5.65
CA SER A 299 -15.87 -20.31 -5.48
C SER A 299 -16.47 -20.46 -4.07
N VAL A 300 -15.73 -20.02 -3.05
CA VAL A 300 -16.21 -19.99 -1.65
C VAL A 300 -17.28 -18.91 -1.46
N LEU A 301 -17.07 -17.71 -2.02
CA LEU A 301 -18.07 -16.64 -1.93
C LEU A 301 -19.40 -17.01 -2.61
N SER A 302 -19.34 -17.67 -3.77
CA SER A 302 -20.53 -18.15 -4.48
C SER A 302 -21.29 -19.20 -3.67
N MET A 303 -20.60 -20.05 -2.90
CA MET A 303 -21.25 -20.96 -1.96
C MET A 303 -22.00 -20.19 -0.87
N ILE A 304 -21.36 -19.21 -0.23
CA ILE A 304 -21.97 -18.36 0.80
C ILE A 304 -23.22 -17.66 0.25
N LYS A 305 -23.13 -17.09 -0.97
CA LYS A 305 -24.26 -16.44 -1.65
C LYS A 305 -25.43 -17.42 -1.89
N ARG A 306 -25.15 -18.63 -2.39
CA ARG A 306 -26.18 -19.67 -2.64
C ARG A 306 -26.86 -20.17 -1.36
N MET A 307 -26.19 -20.07 -0.22
CA MET A 307 -26.75 -20.38 1.10
C MET A 307 -27.68 -19.28 1.63
N GLY A 308 -27.88 -18.17 0.90
CA GLY A 308 -28.76 -17.06 1.30
C GLY A 308 -28.05 -15.93 2.05
N TYR A 309 -26.73 -15.94 2.12
CA TYR A 309 -25.93 -14.94 2.84
C TYR A 309 -25.29 -13.88 1.93
N LYS A 310 -25.85 -13.67 0.73
CA LYS A 310 -25.43 -12.54 -0.13
C LYS A 310 -25.57 -11.24 0.66
N GLU A 311 -24.55 -10.39 0.62
CA GLU A 311 -24.48 -9.11 1.35
C GLU A 311 -24.54 -9.20 2.89
N LYS A 312 -24.68 -10.41 3.45
CA LYS A 312 -24.64 -10.65 4.91
C LYS A 312 -23.32 -11.23 5.38
N MET A 313 -22.69 -12.07 4.56
CA MET A 313 -21.41 -12.72 4.87
C MET A 313 -20.54 -12.78 3.63
N VAL A 314 -19.26 -12.45 3.79
CA VAL A 314 -18.22 -12.65 2.76
C VAL A 314 -17.06 -13.45 3.33
N THR A 315 -16.15 -13.92 2.47
CA THR A 315 -14.97 -14.70 2.90
C THR A 315 -14.08 -13.94 3.89
N HIS A 316 -13.96 -12.61 3.75
CA HIS A 316 -13.26 -11.77 4.73
C HIS A 316 -14.04 -11.63 6.05
N GLY A 317 -15.36 -11.82 6.04
CA GLY A 317 -16.21 -11.73 7.23
C GLY A 317 -15.76 -12.70 8.33
N PHE A 318 -15.35 -13.93 7.98
CA PHE A 318 -14.86 -14.91 8.97
C PHE A 318 -13.65 -14.44 9.78
N ARG A 319 -12.79 -13.64 9.15
CA ARG A 319 -11.62 -13.07 9.80
C ARG A 319 -12.00 -11.90 10.71
N SER A 320 -12.98 -11.10 10.30
CA SER A 320 -13.58 -10.09 11.18
C SER A 320 -14.23 -10.75 12.38
N LEU A 321 -15.03 -11.81 12.17
CA LEU A 321 -15.65 -12.61 13.22
C LEU A 321 -14.60 -13.16 14.21
N PHE A 322 -13.51 -13.76 13.71
CA PHE A 322 -12.41 -14.23 14.54
C PHE A 322 -11.86 -13.11 15.43
N SER A 323 -11.52 -11.97 14.82
CA SER A 323 -10.94 -10.84 15.53
C SER A 323 -11.91 -10.27 16.57
N THR A 324 -13.17 -10.06 16.20
CA THR A 324 -14.20 -9.51 17.07
C THR A 324 -14.47 -10.44 18.24
N HIS A 325 -14.76 -11.72 17.99
CA HIS A 325 -15.07 -12.69 19.04
C HIS A 325 -13.90 -12.88 20.02
N ALA A 326 -12.67 -12.95 19.51
CA ALA A 326 -11.49 -13.04 20.35
C ALA A 326 -11.28 -11.78 21.21
N ASN A 327 -11.44 -10.57 20.64
CA ASN A 327 -11.30 -9.32 21.40
C ASN A 327 -12.42 -9.08 22.42
N GLU A 328 -13.63 -9.56 22.12
CA GLU A 328 -14.79 -9.48 23.02
C GLU A 328 -14.67 -10.46 24.20
N SER A 329 -14.02 -11.61 24.00
CA SER A 329 -13.80 -12.60 25.06
C SER A 329 -12.98 -12.06 26.25
N LYS A 330 -12.11 -11.06 26.01
CA LYS A 330 -11.11 -10.54 26.97
C LYS A 330 -10.13 -11.58 27.51
N LEU A 331 -10.06 -12.77 26.91
CA LEU A 331 -9.16 -13.85 27.32
C LEU A 331 -7.74 -13.70 26.77
N PHE A 332 -7.58 -12.96 25.66
CA PHE A 332 -6.33 -12.84 24.93
C PHE A 332 -5.96 -11.38 24.71
N ARG A 333 -4.66 -11.11 24.63
CA ARG A 333 -4.12 -9.78 24.34
C ARG A 333 -4.37 -9.40 22.88
N GLY A 334 -4.69 -8.13 22.64
CA GLY A 334 -4.97 -7.63 21.29
C GLY A 334 -3.82 -7.87 20.31
N GLU A 335 -2.57 -7.77 20.78
CA GLU A 335 -1.36 -8.00 19.99
C GLU A 335 -1.27 -9.46 19.49
N VAL A 336 -1.68 -10.43 20.31
CA VAL A 336 -1.67 -11.85 19.95
C VAL A 336 -2.72 -12.12 18.86
N ILE A 337 -3.91 -11.53 19.01
CA ILE A 337 -5.01 -11.61 18.04
C ILE A 337 -4.58 -10.98 16.72
N ASP A 338 -4.05 -9.76 16.76
CA ASP A 338 -3.58 -9.02 15.59
C ASP A 338 -2.41 -9.73 14.90
N TYR A 339 -1.51 -10.37 15.66
CA TYR A 339 -0.43 -11.16 15.09
C TYR A 339 -0.95 -12.42 14.40
N GLN A 340 -1.90 -13.15 15.01
CA GLN A 340 -2.51 -14.35 14.43
C GLN A 340 -3.10 -14.07 13.05
N ILE A 341 -3.71 -12.91 12.88
CA ILE A 341 -4.29 -12.52 11.62
C ILE A 341 -3.25 -11.77 10.73
N ALA A 342 -2.06 -11.41 11.19
CA ALA A 342 -1.08 -10.58 10.47
C ALA A 342 -1.55 -9.12 10.22
N HIS A 343 -2.26 -8.55 11.19
CA HIS A 343 -2.63 -7.14 11.25
C HIS A 343 -1.52 -6.22 11.79
N VAL A 344 -0.46 -6.74 12.43
CA VAL A 344 0.70 -6.02 13.00
C VAL A 344 0.87 -4.57 12.51
N ASN A 345 0.48 -3.60 13.34
CA ASN A 345 0.53 -2.19 13.01
C ASN A 345 1.97 -1.76 12.66
N LYS A 346 2.13 -0.99 11.58
CA LYS A 346 3.38 -0.25 11.36
C LYS A 346 3.45 0.81 12.47
N SER A 347 4.52 0.80 13.27
CA SER A 347 4.93 1.83 14.23
C SER A 347 4.66 1.54 15.71
N THR A 348 5.69 1.02 16.38
CA THR A 348 6.38 1.84 17.38
C THR A 348 7.87 1.90 17.02
N LYS A 349 8.43 3.11 16.99
CA LYS A 349 9.86 3.40 16.74
C LYS A 349 10.82 2.70 17.71
N HIS A 350 10.30 2.06 18.76
CA HIS A 350 11.07 1.28 19.73
C HIS A 350 11.52 -0.10 19.23
N ASP A 351 11.06 -0.55 18.07
CA ASP A 351 11.22 -1.94 17.64
C ASP A 351 12.18 -2.12 16.45
N ALA A 352 13.09 -1.17 16.24
CA ALA A 352 14.13 -1.28 15.21
C ALA A 352 15.16 -2.38 15.55
N THR A 353 15.34 -2.69 16.84
CA THR A 353 16.29 -3.68 17.37
C THR A 353 15.72 -5.09 17.53
N SER A 354 14.40 -5.26 17.45
CA SER A 354 13.71 -6.59 17.51
C SER A 354 13.68 -7.30 16.14
N ARG A 355 14.33 -6.70 15.12
CA ARG A 355 14.29 -7.15 13.71
C ARG A 355 15.13 -8.37 13.38
N ILE A 356 15.58 -9.13 14.38
CA ILE A 356 16.40 -10.32 14.20
C ILE A 356 15.82 -11.42 15.10
N TYR A 357 15.19 -12.41 14.45
CA TYR A 357 14.50 -13.58 15.01
C TYR A 357 13.33 -13.33 15.95
N ASN A 358 12.11 -13.38 15.40
CA ASN A 358 11.03 -14.02 16.15
C ASN A 358 10.08 -14.77 15.21
N ARG A 359 10.44 -16.04 14.90
CA ARG A 359 9.50 -17.03 14.32
C ARG A 359 8.42 -17.43 15.33
N ALA A 360 8.68 -17.23 16.63
CA ALA A 360 7.87 -17.71 17.74
C ALA A 360 7.13 -16.60 18.51
N GLU A 361 6.93 -15.42 17.92
CA GLU A 361 6.31 -14.30 18.64
C GLU A 361 4.90 -14.70 19.10
N TYR A 362 4.74 -14.73 20.43
CA TYR A 362 3.52 -15.17 21.11
C TYR A 362 3.05 -16.58 20.73
N TRP A 363 3.93 -17.49 20.27
CA TRP A 363 3.52 -18.77 19.70
C TRP A 363 2.61 -19.59 20.64
N ASN A 364 3.00 -19.76 21.90
CA ASN A 364 2.21 -20.52 22.87
C ASN A 364 0.81 -19.89 23.07
N GLU A 365 0.74 -18.57 23.26
CA GLU A 365 -0.54 -17.85 23.38
C GLU A 365 -1.38 -17.94 22.10
N ARG A 366 -0.75 -17.98 20.92
CA ARG A 366 -1.45 -18.16 19.64
C ARG A 366 -2.00 -19.57 19.47
N VAL A 367 -1.28 -20.59 19.94
CA VAL A 367 -1.78 -21.98 19.98
C VAL A 367 -3.00 -22.05 20.89
N GLU A 368 -2.95 -21.44 22.07
CA GLU A 368 -4.09 -21.36 23.00
C GLU A 368 -5.28 -20.60 22.39
N LEU A 369 -5.03 -19.45 21.75
CA LEU A 369 -6.04 -18.65 21.06
C LEU A 369 -6.75 -19.44 19.96
N VAL A 370 -5.99 -20.07 19.06
CA VAL A 370 -6.55 -20.84 17.94
C VAL A 370 -7.27 -22.08 18.46
N GLN A 371 -6.75 -22.73 19.51
CA GLN A 371 -7.41 -23.88 20.13
C GLN A 371 -8.73 -23.51 20.79
N TRP A 372 -8.76 -22.40 21.53
CA TRP A 372 -9.97 -21.86 22.14
C TRP A 372 -11.00 -21.50 21.06
N TYR A 373 -10.59 -20.72 20.06
CA TYR A 373 -11.50 -20.30 19.00
C TYR A 373 -12.03 -21.49 18.18
N ALA A 374 -11.22 -22.53 17.96
CA ALA A 374 -11.68 -23.74 17.31
C ALA A 374 -12.78 -24.47 18.09
N LYS A 375 -12.70 -24.47 19.43
CA LYS A 375 -13.77 -25.00 20.29
C LYS A 375 -15.03 -24.15 20.22
N GLU A 376 -14.91 -22.82 20.14
CA GLU A 376 -16.04 -21.91 19.95
C GLU A 376 -16.76 -22.21 18.62
N VAL A 377 -16.00 -22.35 17.53
CA VAL A 377 -16.56 -22.70 16.21
C VAL A 377 -17.24 -24.06 16.25
N ASP A 378 -16.64 -25.08 16.87
CA ASP A 378 -17.29 -26.38 17.04
C ASP A 378 -18.58 -26.28 17.88
N SER A 379 -18.61 -25.42 18.89
CA SER A 379 -19.83 -25.17 19.68
C SER A 379 -20.95 -24.62 18.80
N TRP A 380 -20.63 -23.74 17.83
CA TRP A 380 -21.60 -23.22 16.88
C TRP A 380 -22.08 -24.30 15.91
N ARG A 381 -21.16 -25.15 15.43
CA ARG A 381 -21.47 -26.25 14.50
C ARG A 381 -22.34 -27.34 15.13
N ASN A 382 -22.09 -27.65 16.41
CA ASN A 382 -22.76 -28.75 17.11
C ASN A 382 -24.11 -28.34 17.73
N LYS A 383 -24.43 -27.04 17.73
CA LYS A 383 -25.68 -26.51 18.26
C LYS A 383 -26.81 -26.80 17.27
N LYS A 384 -27.56 -27.88 17.55
CA LYS A 384 -28.69 -28.34 16.73
C LYS A 384 -29.79 -27.28 16.67
#